data_AF-A0A7S4E382-F1
#
_entry.id   AF-A0A7S4E382-F1
#
_cell.length_a   1.000
_cell.length_b   1.000
_cell.length_c   1.000
_cell.angle_alpha   90.00
_cell.angle_beta   90.00
_cell.angle_gamma   90.00
#
_symmetry.space_group_name_H-M   'P 1'
#
loop_
_entity.id
_entity.type
_entity.pdbx_description
1 polymer ?
#
loop_
_entity_poly.entity_id
_entity_poly.type
_entity_poly.pdbx_seq_one_letter_code
_entity_poly.pdbx_strand_id
1 'polypeptide(L)'
;ILVDACASRHNCKQETKELVEITQFPVFTTPMGKGTIDEGGVGGLLEDDPASIEKLKKKLDHGSSVSSRFGGVYVGNLSHPEVKEAVENADLILSIGSLLSDFNTGSFSYSYKTKNIVEFHSDYTKIRQATFPGVQMKEALQHLLKKVGKAASHYKPQPVPKVKLVNTPASRDSKLTQEWLWTRVSSW
;
A
#
# COMPACT_ATOMS: atom_id res chain seq x y z
N ILE A 1 4.76 5.34 -1.70
CA ILE A 1 5.33 4.03 -2.08
C ILE A 1 4.21 3.20 -2.67
N LEU A 2 4.37 2.64 -3.87
CA LEU A 2 3.39 1.78 -4.52
C LEU A 2 4.00 0.39 -4.67
N VAL A 3 3.35 -0.63 -4.12
CA VAL A 3 3.87 -1.99 -4.03
C VAL A 3 3.03 -2.94 -4.88
N ASP A 4 3.69 -3.82 -5.62
CA ASP A 4 3.05 -4.74 -6.56
C ASP A 4 3.67 -6.15 -6.47
N ALA A 5 3.12 -7.10 -7.24
CA ALA A 5 3.34 -8.53 -7.14
C ALA A 5 4.82 -8.93 -7.09
N CYS A 6 5.68 -8.30 -7.91
CA CYS A 6 7.08 -8.71 -8.01
C CYS A 6 7.87 -8.42 -6.72
N ALA A 7 7.42 -7.48 -5.89
CA ALA A 7 8.04 -7.25 -4.58
C ALA A 7 8.00 -8.51 -3.71
N SER A 8 6.89 -9.24 -3.71
CA SER A 8 6.79 -10.53 -2.99
C SER A 8 7.56 -11.65 -3.68
N ARG A 9 7.44 -11.77 -5.02
CA ARG A 9 8.04 -12.85 -5.81
C ARG A 9 9.57 -12.84 -5.77
N HIS A 10 10.16 -11.66 -5.63
CA HIS A 10 11.61 -11.46 -5.55
C HIS A 10 12.07 -11.18 -4.12
N ASN A 11 11.30 -11.62 -3.11
CA ASN A 11 11.69 -11.58 -1.70
C ASN A 11 12.12 -10.18 -1.21
N CYS A 12 11.36 -9.14 -1.58
CA CYS A 12 11.61 -7.74 -1.22
C CYS A 12 10.60 -7.21 -0.17
N LYS A 13 9.85 -8.09 0.49
CA LYS A 13 8.85 -7.70 1.51
C LYS A 13 9.51 -6.98 2.69
N GLN A 14 10.65 -7.48 3.15
CA GLN A 14 11.38 -6.92 4.29
C GLN A 14 11.93 -5.53 3.95
N GLU A 15 12.57 -5.39 2.79
CA GLU A 15 13.11 -4.11 2.32
C GLU A 15 12.00 -3.07 2.10
N THR A 16 10.84 -3.50 1.59
CA THR A 16 9.66 -2.63 1.44
C THR A 16 9.15 -2.16 2.80
N LYS A 17 9.05 -3.07 3.78
CA LYS A 17 8.66 -2.73 5.15
C LYS A 17 9.60 -1.70 5.75
N GLU A 18 10.92 -1.95 5.73
CA GLU A 18 11.92 -1.04 6.28
C GLU A 18 11.87 0.34 5.60
N LEU A 19 11.65 0.37 4.29
CA LEU A 19 11.53 1.63 3.55
C LEU A 19 10.36 2.47 4.08
N VAL A 20 9.19 1.85 4.29
CA VAL A 20 8.02 2.53 4.85
C VAL A 20 8.30 3.00 6.28
N GLU A 21 8.86 2.14 7.13
CA GLU A 21 9.12 2.45 8.54
C GLU A 21 10.18 3.55 8.72
N ILE A 22 11.21 3.60 7.86
CA ILE A 22 12.24 4.64 7.91
C ILE A 22 11.72 5.98 7.37
N THR A 23 11.00 5.96 6.26
CA THR A 23 10.60 7.19 5.56
C THR A 23 9.27 7.77 6.04
N GLN A 24 8.43 6.93 6.63
CA GLN A 24 7.04 7.25 6.96
C GLN A 24 6.20 7.69 5.76
N PHE A 25 6.65 7.40 4.54
CA PHE A 25 5.86 7.69 3.34
C PHE A 25 4.56 6.86 3.33
N PRO A 26 3.45 7.40 2.80
CA PRO A 26 2.26 6.62 2.49
C PRO A 26 2.62 5.41 1.63
N VAL A 27 2.03 4.25 1.95
CA VAL A 27 2.20 3.02 1.17
C VAL A 27 0.86 2.51 0.65
N PHE A 28 0.86 2.09 -0.60
CA PHE A 28 -0.30 1.58 -1.32
C PHE A 28 0.08 0.29 -2.03
N THR A 29 -0.92 -0.55 -2.31
CA THR A 29 -0.73 -1.76 -3.12
C THR A 29 -1.53 -1.68 -4.41
N THR A 30 -1.07 -2.32 -5.47
CA THR A 30 -1.92 -2.71 -6.60
C THR A 30 -2.74 -3.95 -6.23
N PRO A 31 -3.76 -4.34 -7.02
CA PRO A 31 -4.50 -5.58 -6.79
C PRO A 31 -3.61 -6.82 -6.65
N MET A 32 -2.60 -6.99 -7.52
CA MET A 32 -1.69 -8.14 -7.42
C MET A 32 -0.61 -7.98 -6.33
N GLY A 33 -0.43 -6.77 -5.80
CA GLY A 33 0.45 -6.49 -4.66
C GLY A 33 -0.18 -6.76 -3.29
N LYS A 34 -1.50 -6.99 -3.22
CA LYS A 34 -2.24 -7.25 -1.98
C LYS A 34 -1.58 -8.37 -1.15
N GLY A 35 -1.43 -8.16 0.17
CA GLY A 35 -0.74 -9.12 1.06
C GLY A 35 0.80 -9.11 0.98
N THR A 36 1.40 -8.18 0.23
CA THR A 36 2.85 -7.97 0.25
C THR A 36 3.31 -7.23 1.53
N ILE A 37 2.47 -6.35 2.04
CA ILE A 37 2.71 -5.52 3.24
C ILE A 37 1.62 -5.75 4.29
N ASP A 38 1.89 -5.41 5.54
CA ASP A 38 0.88 -5.41 6.60
C ASP A 38 -0.09 -4.25 6.40
N GLU A 39 -1.33 -4.59 6.08
CA GLU A 39 -2.41 -3.63 5.81
C GLU A 39 -3.21 -3.27 7.08
N GLY A 40 -2.79 -3.78 8.24
CA GLY A 40 -3.45 -3.47 9.51
C GLY A 40 -4.81 -4.16 9.67
N GLY A 41 -4.97 -5.32 9.03
CA GLY A 41 -6.20 -6.10 9.04
C GLY A 41 -6.75 -6.31 10.45
N VAL A 42 -8.08 -6.47 10.52
CA VAL A 42 -8.85 -6.60 11.76
C VAL A 42 -8.80 -8.00 12.37
N GLY A 43 -7.96 -8.92 11.83
CA GLY A 43 -8.02 -10.36 12.08
C GLY A 43 -8.34 -10.72 13.53
N GLY A 44 -9.55 -11.26 13.75
CA GLY A 44 -10.04 -11.70 15.06
C GLY A 44 -10.52 -10.61 16.05
N LEU A 45 -10.65 -9.33 15.66
CA LEU A 45 -11.08 -8.24 16.56
C LEU A 45 -12.51 -7.76 16.28
N LEU A 46 -13.37 -8.66 15.79
CA LEU A 46 -14.81 -8.46 15.70
C LEU A 46 -15.56 -9.45 16.60
N GLU A 47 -15.08 -9.58 17.84
CA GLU A 47 -16.05 -9.69 18.92
C GLU A 47 -16.63 -8.28 19.12
N ASP A 48 -17.92 -8.17 19.43
CA ASP A 48 -18.63 -6.91 19.70
C ASP A 48 -18.13 -6.23 21.01
N ASP A 49 -16.81 -6.22 21.24
CA ASP A 49 -16.11 -5.63 22.36
C ASP A 49 -15.50 -4.28 21.96
N PRO A 50 -16.03 -3.16 22.49
CA PRO A 50 -15.50 -1.82 22.27
C PRO A 50 -13.99 -1.68 22.55
N ALA A 51 -13.41 -2.49 23.44
CA ALA A 51 -11.98 -2.41 23.79
C ALA A 51 -11.07 -2.98 22.68
N SER A 52 -11.53 -3.97 21.92
CA SER A 52 -10.81 -4.56 20.78
C SER A 52 -10.70 -3.58 19.60
N ILE A 53 -11.78 -2.84 19.33
CA ILE A 53 -11.81 -1.74 18.36
C ILE A 53 -10.89 -0.59 18.81
N GLU A 54 -10.87 -0.26 20.10
CA GLU A 54 -9.98 0.78 20.62
C GLU A 54 -8.50 0.38 20.55
N LYS A 55 -8.17 -0.90 20.77
CA LYS A 55 -6.81 -1.43 20.64
C LYS A 55 -6.31 -1.40 19.19
N LEU A 56 -7.17 -1.72 18.23
CA LEU A 56 -6.91 -1.58 16.79
C LEU A 56 -6.71 -0.13 16.39
N LYS A 57 -7.62 0.75 16.83
CA LYS A 57 -7.49 2.20 16.61
C LYS A 57 -6.17 2.72 17.15
N LYS A 58 -5.77 2.36 18.38
CA LYS A 58 -4.45 2.72 18.93
C LYS A 58 -3.29 2.19 18.08
N LYS A 59 -3.35 0.94 17.61
CA LYS A 59 -2.30 0.33 16.75
C LYS A 59 -2.20 1.00 15.37
N LEU A 60 -3.32 1.46 14.81
CA LEU A 60 -3.40 2.12 13.50
C LEU A 60 -3.14 3.64 13.59
N ASP A 61 -3.55 4.28 14.69
CA ASP A 61 -3.44 5.73 14.90
C ASP A 61 -2.07 6.14 15.49
N HIS A 62 -1.33 5.23 16.15
CA HIS A 62 -0.02 5.51 16.76
C HIS A 62 1.04 4.50 16.34
N GLY A 63 1.96 4.91 15.47
CA GLY A 63 3.19 4.16 15.21
C GLY A 63 3.88 4.52 13.91
N SER A 64 5.18 4.24 13.86
CA SER A 64 5.98 4.26 12.64
C SER A 64 5.82 2.99 11.79
N SER A 65 4.78 2.19 12.04
CA SER A 65 4.57 0.87 11.44
C SER A 65 4.06 0.96 10.01
N VAL A 66 4.22 -0.13 9.24
CA VAL A 66 3.68 -0.22 7.87
C VAL A 66 2.16 -0.03 7.84
N SER A 67 1.43 -0.64 8.78
CA SER A 67 -0.02 -0.61 8.82
C SER A 67 -0.62 0.77 9.11
N SER A 68 0.07 1.62 9.91
CA SER A 68 -0.37 3.01 10.13
C SER A 68 -0.15 3.91 8.91
N ARG A 69 0.68 3.47 7.95
CA ARG A 69 1.01 4.18 6.71
C ARG A 69 0.32 3.61 5.48
N PHE A 70 -0.47 2.54 5.63
CA PHE A 70 -1.19 1.92 4.53
C PHE A 70 -2.41 2.76 4.13
N GLY A 71 -2.44 3.20 2.87
CA GLY A 71 -3.49 4.05 2.33
C GLY A 71 -4.50 3.34 1.43
N GLY A 72 -4.41 2.02 1.26
CA GLY A 72 -5.36 1.23 0.48
C GLY A 72 -4.81 0.70 -0.86
N VAL A 73 -5.74 0.20 -1.68
CA VAL A 73 -5.44 -0.45 -2.96
C VAL A 73 -5.66 0.54 -4.11
N TYR A 74 -4.61 0.77 -4.90
CA TYR A 74 -4.62 1.64 -6.07
C TYR A 74 -4.80 0.83 -7.36
N VAL A 75 -5.81 1.20 -8.14
CA VAL A 75 -6.25 0.51 -9.36
C VAL A 75 -6.69 1.53 -10.43
N GLY A 76 -5.95 2.63 -10.59
CA GLY A 76 -6.30 3.71 -11.52
C GLY A 76 -7.67 4.33 -11.21
N ASN A 77 -8.52 4.52 -12.22
CA ASN A 77 -9.86 5.09 -12.06
C ASN A 77 -10.83 4.23 -11.22
N LEU A 78 -10.52 2.95 -10.97
CA LEU A 78 -11.33 2.08 -10.12
C LEU A 78 -10.99 2.24 -8.62
N SER A 79 -9.97 3.02 -8.28
CA SER A 79 -9.61 3.30 -6.89
C SER A 79 -10.67 4.16 -6.21
N HIS A 80 -10.76 4.07 -4.88
CA HIS A 80 -11.47 5.10 -4.11
C HIS A 80 -10.87 6.49 -4.40
N PRO A 81 -11.69 7.56 -4.46
CA PRO A 81 -11.22 8.90 -4.84
C PRO A 81 -10.03 9.39 -4.00
N GLU A 82 -10.06 9.17 -2.69
CA GLU A 82 -8.98 9.53 -1.77
C GLU A 82 -7.67 8.77 -2.02
N VAL A 83 -7.76 7.50 -2.43
CA VAL A 83 -6.58 6.68 -2.79
C VAL A 83 -6.01 7.14 -4.11
N LYS A 84 -6.87 7.37 -5.10
CA LYS A 84 -6.48 7.89 -6.41
C LYS A 84 -5.77 9.23 -6.25
N GLU A 85 -6.37 10.15 -5.52
CA GLU A 85 -5.84 11.49 -5.30
C GLU A 85 -4.48 11.45 -4.60
N ALA A 86 -4.33 10.64 -3.55
CA ALA A 86 -3.08 10.50 -2.81
C ALA A 86 -1.93 9.93 -3.67
N VAL A 87 -2.22 8.95 -4.54
CA VAL A 87 -1.21 8.34 -5.42
C VAL A 87 -0.88 9.23 -6.62
N GLU A 88 -1.89 9.73 -7.33
CA GLU A 88 -1.70 10.48 -8.59
C GLU A 88 -1.13 11.89 -8.36
N ASN A 89 -1.39 12.52 -7.21
CA ASN A 89 -0.83 13.82 -6.84
C ASN A 89 0.53 13.76 -6.14
N ALA A 90 1.06 12.56 -5.86
CA ALA A 90 2.37 12.44 -5.21
C ALA A 90 3.47 13.14 -6.03
N ASP A 91 4.38 13.82 -5.35
CA ASP A 91 5.54 14.48 -5.96
C ASP A 91 6.67 13.51 -6.32
N LEU A 92 6.70 12.35 -5.65
CA LEU A 92 7.60 11.22 -5.86
C LEU A 92 6.84 9.89 -5.73
N ILE A 93 7.02 9.00 -6.70
CA ILE A 93 6.53 7.62 -6.63
C ILE A 93 7.71 6.65 -6.59
N LEU A 94 7.77 5.86 -5.52
CA LEU A 94 8.64 4.69 -5.41
C LEU A 94 7.78 3.46 -5.75
N SER A 95 7.90 2.97 -6.97
CA SER A 95 7.16 1.82 -7.52
C SER A 95 7.98 0.56 -7.34
N ILE A 96 7.54 -0.36 -6.48
CA ILE A 96 8.30 -1.55 -6.08
C ILE A 96 7.65 -2.78 -6.70
N GLY A 97 8.36 -3.38 -7.66
CA GLY A 97 7.95 -4.62 -8.30
C GLY A 97 6.72 -4.48 -9.20
N SER A 98 6.52 -3.30 -9.82
CA SER A 98 5.37 -3.02 -10.67
C SER A 98 5.29 -3.95 -11.86
N LEU A 99 4.12 -4.55 -12.04
CA LEU A 99 3.73 -5.29 -13.23
C LEU A 99 2.58 -4.53 -13.89
N LEU A 100 2.88 -3.85 -15.00
CA LEU A 100 1.92 -2.99 -15.72
C LEU A 100 0.95 -3.83 -16.59
N SER A 101 0.15 -4.67 -15.94
CA SER A 101 -1.00 -5.31 -16.59
C SER A 101 -2.22 -4.38 -16.62
N ASP A 102 -3.15 -4.66 -17.52
CA ASP A 102 -4.48 -4.06 -17.55
C ASP A 102 -5.18 -4.16 -16.18
N PHE A 103 -5.06 -5.32 -15.52
CA PHE A 103 -5.62 -5.57 -14.19
C PHE A 103 -5.05 -4.64 -13.11
N ASN A 104 -3.73 -4.40 -13.10
CA ASN A 104 -3.10 -3.54 -12.10
C ASN A 104 -3.28 -2.05 -12.37
N THR A 105 -3.48 -1.68 -13.63
CA THR A 105 -3.52 -0.28 -14.06
C THR A 105 -4.93 0.27 -14.23
N GLY A 106 -5.95 -0.50 -13.85
CA GLY A 106 -7.36 -0.15 -14.05
C GLY A 106 -7.69 0.03 -15.53
N SER A 107 -7.33 -0.95 -16.36
CA SER A 107 -7.42 -0.86 -17.82
C SER A 107 -6.62 0.33 -18.39
N PHE A 108 -5.37 0.50 -17.94
CA PHE A 108 -4.45 1.57 -18.35
C PHE A 108 -4.93 2.99 -18.02
N SER A 109 -5.82 3.14 -17.04
CA SER A 109 -6.37 4.44 -16.64
C SER A 109 -5.55 5.19 -15.58
N TYR A 110 -4.54 4.53 -14.99
CA TYR A 110 -3.63 5.17 -14.03
C TYR A 110 -2.95 6.40 -14.64
N SER A 111 -2.84 7.50 -13.87
CA SER A 111 -2.20 8.72 -14.38
C SER A 111 -1.45 9.46 -13.29
N TYR A 112 -0.13 9.34 -13.26
CA TYR A 112 0.70 10.08 -12.32
C TYR A 112 0.98 11.49 -12.81
N LYS A 113 0.76 12.52 -11.97
CA LYS A 113 1.10 13.90 -12.32
C LYS A 113 2.59 14.19 -12.27
N THR A 114 3.33 13.43 -11.46
CA THR A 114 4.78 13.57 -11.34
C THR A 114 5.53 12.75 -12.39
N LYS A 115 6.69 13.27 -12.80
CA LYS A 115 7.70 12.52 -13.56
C LYS A 115 8.82 11.96 -12.67
N ASN A 116 8.76 12.22 -11.37
CA ASN A 116 9.73 11.71 -10.40
C ASN A 116 9.27 10.33 -9.95
N ILE A 117 9.52 9.35 -10.80
CA ILE A 117 9.17 7.96 -10.54
C ILE A 117 10.45 7.16 -10.50
N VAL A 118 10.62 6.37 -9.44
CA VAL A 118 11.65 5.34 -9.35
C VAL A 118 10.93 3.99 -9.40
N GLU A 119 11.23 3.21 -10.41
CA GLU A 119 10.67 1.88 -10.60
C GLU A 119 11.74 0.84 -10.31
N PHE A 120 11.51 0.00 -9.30
CA PHE A 120 12.37 -1.10 -8.93
C PHE A 120 11.82 -2.39 -9.56
N HIS A 121 12.52 -2.92 -10.56
CA HIS A 121 12.15 -4.15 -11.25
C HIS A 121 13.13 -5.28 -10.89
N SER A 122 12.76 -6.52 -11.21
CA SER A 122 13.54 -7.70 -10.85
C SER A 122 14.99 -7.66 -11.35
N ASP A 123 15.20 -7.12 -12.54
CA ASP A 123 16.45 -7.17 -13.32
C ASP A 123 17.01 -5.79 -13.70
N TYR A 124 16.26 -4.72 -13.42
CA TYR A 124 16.68 -3.35 -13.65
C TYR A 124 16.01 -2.39 -12.67
N THR A 125 16.56 -1.19 -12.56
CA THR A 125 15.92 -0.07 -11.87
C THR A 125 15.80 1.08 -12.85
N LYS A 126 14.68 1.78 -12.83
CA LYS A 126 14.43 2.93 -13.70
C LYS A 126 14.19 4.16 -12.85
N ILE A 127 14.93 5.23 -13.12
CA ILE A 127 14.79 6.52 -12.45
C ILE A 127 14.38 7.53 -13.50
N ARG A 128 13.14 8.01 -13.41
CA ARG A 128 12.52 8.88 -14.43
C ARG A 128 12.57 8.20 -15.80
N GLN A 129 13.37 8.72 -16.74
CA GLN A 129 13.54 8.16 -18.08
C GLN A 129 14.81 7.29 -18.22
N ALA A 130 15.69 7.29 -17.22
CA ALA A 130 16.93 6.53 -17.26
C ALA A 130 16.70 5.12 -16.73
N THR A 131 17.01 4.12 -17.56
CA THR A 131 17.03 2.71 -17.16
C THR A 131 18.45 2.31 -16.80
N PHE A 132 18.59 1.57 -15.70
CA PHE A 132 19.85 1.01 -15.22
C PHE A 132 19.76 -0.52 -15.28
N PRO A 133 20.12 -1.14 -16.41
CA PRO A 133 20.11 -2.60 -16.54
C PRO A 133 21.03 -3.26 -15.52
N GLY A 134 20.63 -4.42 -14.98
CA GLY A 134 21.41 -5.17 -14.00
C GLY A 134 21.36 -4.60 -12.57
N VAL A 135 20.77 -3.41 -12.37
CA VAL A 135 20.49 -2.87 -11.04
C VAL A 135 19.18 -3.45 -10.52
N GLN A 136 19.29 -4.64 -9.93
CA GLN A 136 18.16 -5.41 -9.41
C GLN A 136 17.48 -4.72 -8.21
N MET A 137 16.16 -4.87 -8.11
CA MET A 137 15.31 -4.24 -7.09
C MET A 137 15.80 -4.47 -5.65
N LYS A 138 16.14 -5.70 -5.29
CA LYS A 138 16.46 -6.05 -3.90
C LYS A 138 17.72 -5.32 -3.43
N GLU A 139 18.77 -5.40 -4.23
CA GLU A 139 20.06 -4.77 -4.01
C GLU A 139 19.93 -3.25 -4.02
N ALA A 140 19.15 -2.69 -4.95
CA ALA A 140 18.87 -1.27 -5.03
C ALA A 140 18.16 -0.76 -3.75
N LEU A 141 17.14 -1.48 -3.27
CA LEU A 141 16.45 -1.14 -2.02
C LEU A 141 17.39 -1.23 -0.82
N GLN A 142 18.20 -2.30 -0.70
CA GLN A 142 19.16 -2.45 0.40
C GLN A 142 20.19 -1.31 0.46
N HIS A 143 20.62 -0.79 -0.70
CA HIS A 143 21.51 0.36 -0.76
C HIS A 143 20.79 1.68 -0.47
N LEU A 144 19.53 1.81 -0.91
CA LEU A 144 18.69 2.96 -0.62
C LEU A 144 18.43 3.10 0.88
N LEU A 145 18.09 2.00 1.56
CA LEU A 145 17.76 1.96 2.99
C LEU A 145 18.87 2.55 3.87
N LYS A 146 20.14 2.38 3.49
CA LYS A 146 21.30 2.95 4.18
C LYS A 146 21.34 4.49 4.16
N LYS A 147 20.66 5.13 3.22
CA LYS A 147 20.75 6.59 2.95
C LYS A 147 19.42 7.31 3.09
N VAL A 148 18.30 6.62 2.85
CA VAL A 148 16.98 7.22 2.71
C VAL A 148 16.50 7.90 3.98
N GLY A 149 16.84 7.38 5.17
CA GLY A 149 16.46 8.00 6.45
C GLY A 149 17.03 9.42 6.61
N LYS A 150 18.28 9.64 6.20
CA LYS A 150 18.88 10.98 6.20
C LYS A 150 18.21 11.89 5.16
N ALA A 151 17.95 11.36 3.96
CA ALA A 151 17.31 12.12 2.88
C ALA A 151 15.85 12.51 3.20
N ALA A 152 15.12 11.65 3.92
CA ALA A 152 13.73 11.87 4.32
C ALA A 152 13.59 12.56 5.68
N SER A 153 14.69 12.99 6.32
CA SER A 153 14.68 13.54 7.69
C SER A 153 13.80 14.79 7.88
N HIS A 154 13.53 15.54 6.80
CA HIS A 154 12.66 16.72 6.82
C HIS A 154 11.21 16.40 6.41
N TYR A 155 10.91 15.16 6.03
CA TYR A 155 9.57 14.76 5.68
C TYR A 155 8.68 14.75 6.91
N LYS A 156 7.53 15.41 6.81
CA LYS A 156 6.49 15.36 7.83
C LYS A 156 5.42 14.37 7.37
N PRO A 157 5.18 13.28 8.12
CA PRO A 157 4.16 12.30 7.77
C PRO A 157 2.81 12.95 7.48
N GLN A 158 2.29 12.70 6.28
CA GLN A 158 0.96 13.17 5.88
C GLN A 158 -0.12 12.16 6.28
N PRO A 159 -1.38 12.57 6.44
CA PRO A 159 -2.49 11.63 6.60
C PRO A 159 -2.53 10.63 5.43
N VAL A 160 -2.97 9.41 5.72
CA VAL A 160 -3.25 8.39 4.69
C VAL A 160 -4.76 8.16 4.62
N PRO A 161 -5.32 7.84 3.43
CA PRO A 161 -6.71 7.43 3.33
C PRO A 161 -7.02 6.29 4.29
N LYS A 162 -8.14 6.39 5.02
CA LYS A 162 -8.50 5.37 6.02
C LYS A 162 -9.41 4.34 5.38
N VAL A 163 -9.04 3.06 5.51
CA VAL A 163 -9.91 1.96 5.11
C VAL A 163 -11.17 1.98 5.99
N LYS A 164 -12.33 2.20 5.36
CA LYS A 164 -13.61 2.13 6.05
C LYS A 164 -13.98 0.67 6.25
N LEU A 165 -13.96 0.22 7.50
CA LEU A 165 -14.56 -1.05 7.88
C LEU A 165 -16.09 -0.86 7.86
N VAL A 166 -16.75 -1.44 6.87
CA VAL A 166 -18.21 -1.51 6.85
C VAL A 166 -18.60 -2.73 7.65
N ASN A 167 -19.17 -2.52 8.84
CA ASN A 167 -19.92 -3.58 9.51
C ASN A 167 -21.35 -3.52 8.98
N THR A 168 -21.84 -4.64 8.46
CA THR A 168 -23.21 -4.79 7.98
C THR A 168 -23.91 -5.73 8.96
N PRO A 169 -24.38 -5.23 10.12
CA PRO A 169 -25.25 -6.01 10.99
C PRO A 169 -26.56 -6.23 10.26
N ALA A 170 -26.63 -7.31 9.49
CA ALA A 170 -27.86 -7.73 8.82
C ALA A 170 -28.62 -8.69 9.73
N SER A 171 -29.93 -8.47 9.86
CA SER A 171 -30.82 -9.43 10.52
C SER A 171 -30.74 -10.79 9.82
N ARG A 172 -31.04 -11.88 10.53
CA ARG A 172 -31.02 -13.23 9.95
C ARG A 172 -31.97 -13.38 8.74
N ASP A 173 -32.99 -12.53 8.65
CA ASP A 173 -33.98 -12.52 7.57
C ASP A 173 -33.59 -11.63 6.38
N SER A 174 -32.44 -10.94 6.46
CA SER A 174 -31.95 -10.07 5.39
C SER A 174 -31.52 -10.89 4.16
N LYS A 175 -31.86 -10.40 2.97
CA LYS A 175 -31.38 -11.01 1.72
C LYS A 175 -29.85 -10.92 1.66
N LEU A 176 -29.21 -12.01 1.24
CA LEU A 176 -27.76 -12.03 1.05
C LEU A 176 -27.35 -11.09 -0.09
N THR A 177 -26.38 -10.23 0.20
CA THR A 177 -25.77 -9.29 -0.77
C THR A 177 -24.26 -9.52 -0.83
N GLN A 178 -23.62 -9.02 -1.89
CA GLN A 178 -22.15 -8.99 -1.99
C GLN A 178 -21.53 -8.23 -0.82
N GLU A 179 -22.13 -7.11 -0.41
CA GLU A 179 -21.68 -6.32 0.74
C GLU A 179 -21.71 -7.12 2.04
N TRP A 180 -22.79 -7.88 2.28
CA TRP A 180 -22.88 -8.77 3.43
C TRP A 180 -21.78 -9.84 3.42
N LEU A 181 -21.60 -10.51 2.27
CA LEU A 181 -20.60 -11.57 2.11
C LEU A 181 -19.19 -11.05 2.40
N TRP A 182 -18.77 -9.95 1.77
CA TRP A 182 -17.43 -9.41 1.93
C TRP A 182 -17.19 -8.87 3.33
N THR A 183 -18.20 -8.25 3.94
CA THR A 183 -18.14 -7.85 5.36
C THR A 183 -17.85 -9.06 6.24
N ARG A 184 -18.64 -10.13 6.09
CA ARG A 184 -18.48 -11.35 6.90
C ARG A 184 -17.15 -12.06 6.68
N VAL A 185 -16.72 -12.23 5.43
CA VAL A 185 -15.45 -12.89 5.10
C VAL A 185 -14.25 -12.11 5.62
N SER A 186 -14.29 -10.77 5.51
CA SER A 186 -13.20 -9.91 6.01
C SER A 186 -13.13 -9.81 7.54
N SER A 187 -14.22 -10.19 8.23
CA SER A 187 -14.32 -10.19 9.69
C SER A 187 -13.88 -11.48 10.38
N TRP A 188 -13.59 -12.53 9.60
CA TRP A 188 -13.24 -13.85 10.12
C TRP A 188 -11.86 -13.89 10.79
#